data_AF-A0A260YPU6-F1
#
_entry.id   AF-A0A260YPU6-F1
#
_cell.length_a   1.000
_cell.length_b   1.000
_cell.length_c   1.000
_cell.angle_alpha   90.00
_cell.angle_beta   90.00
_cell.angle_gamma   90.00
#
_symmetry.space_group_name_H-M   'P 1'
#
loop_
_entity.id
_entity.type
_entity.pdbx_description
1 polymer ?
#
loop_
_entity_poly.entity_id
_entity_poly.type
_entity_poly.pdbx_seq_one_letter_code
_entity_poly.pdbx_strand_id
1 'polypeptide(L)' 'GYRLIPSSIKFPATESTTFQMNTVTKPLKKDDGWFYGQKWTFHLKWHNRDQFYYIEKLELTCPEILASEVPNYLRIG' A
#
# COMPACT_ATOMS: atom_id res chain seq x y z
N GLY A 1 -8.69 5.81 -1.70
CA GLY A 1 -8.78 4.45 -2.26
C GLY A 1 -7.43 3.78 -2.19
N TYR A 2 -7.36 2.45 -2.29
CA TYR A 2 -6.10 1.68 -2.27
C TYR A 2 -6.04 0.66 -3.41
N ARG A 3 -4.84 0.33 -3.85
CA ARG A 3 -4.55 -0.69 -4.87
C ARG A 3 -3.41 -1.55 -4.37
N LEU A 4 -3.69 -2.83 -4.14
CA LEU A 4 -2.65 -3.82 -3.93
C LEU A 4 -1.92 -4.06 -5.26
N ILE A 5 -0.62 -4.35 -5.20
CA ILE A 5 0.20 -4.68 -6.36
C ILE A 5 0.41 -6.21 -6.37
N PRO A 6 -0.43 -7.00 -7.06
CA PRO A 6 -0.40 -8.46 -6.92
C PRO A 6 0.92 -9.07 -7.38
N SER A 7 1.57 -8.46 -8.38
CA SER A 7 2.91 -8.86 -8.85
C SER A 7 4.01 -8.68 -7.81
N SER A 8 3.78 -7.88 -6.76
CA SER A 8 4.73 -7.75 -5.64
C SER A 8 4.62 -8.92 -4.65
N ILE A 9 3.49 -9.64 -4.64
CA ILE A 9 3.24 -10.73 -3.71
C ILE A 9 3.87 -12.01 -4.27
N LYS A 10 4.85 -12.56 -3.56
CA LYS A 10 5.49 -13.82 -3.92
C LYS A 10 4.74 -15.00 -3.30
N PHE A 11 4.43 -16.00 -4.12
CA PHE A 11 3.81 -17.26 -3.70
C PHE A 11 4.74 -18.45 -4.04
N PRO A 12 4.92 -19.44 -3.14
CA PRO A 12 4.42 -19.46 -1.76
C PRO A 12 5.12 -18.38 -0.91
N ALA A 13 4.45 -17.94 0.16
CA ALA A 13 5.02 -16.95 1.07
C ALA A 13 6.19 -17.58 1.86
N THR A 14 7.32 -16.87 1.88
CA THR A 14 8.55 -17.25 2.60
C THR A 14 8.58 -16.64 4.00
N GLU A 15 9.47 -17.12 4.88
CA GLU A 15 9.60 -16.62 6.27
C GLU A 15 9.76 -15.10 6.37
N SER A 16 10.36 -14.48 5.36
CA SER A 16 10.32 -13.04 5.15
C SER A 16 9.77 -12.76 3.77
N THR A 17 8.73 -11.93 3.67
CA THR A 17 8.08 -11.59 2.40
C THR A 17 7.71 -10.12 2.38
N THR A 18 7.56 -9.56 1.19
CA THR A 18 7.23 -8.16 1.00
C THR A 18 6.05 -8.05 0.06
N PHE A 19 5.14 -7.10 0.29
CA PHE A 19 4.17 -6.70 -0.70
C PHE A 19 3.97 -5.19 -0.71
N GLN A 20 3.47 -4.69 -1.83
CA GLN A 20 3.27 -3.27 -2.07
C GLN A 20 1.78 -2.94 -2.19
N MET A 21 1.43 -1.79 -1.64
CA MET A 21 0.11 -1.18 -1.74
C MET A 21 0.28 0.29 -2.09
N ASN A 22 -0.53 0.78 -3.02
CA ASN A 22 -0.62 2.19 -3.29
C ASN A 22 -1.93 2.72 -2.72
N THR A 23 -1.93 3.89 -2.11
CA THR A 23 -3.15 4.60 -1.71
C THR A 23 -3.25 5.92 -2.43
N VAL A 24 -4.46 6.33 -2.76
CA VAL A 24 -4.78 7.65 -3.29
C VAL A 24 -5.74 8.34 -2.35
N THR A 25 -5.37 9.56 -1.94
CA THR A 25 -6.17 10.41 -1.05
C THR A 25 -6.51 11.72 -1.75
N LYS A 26 -7.65 12.31 -1.40
CA LYS A 26 -8.08 13.63 -1.86
C LYS A 26 -8.20 14.54 -0.64
N PRO A 27 -7.74 15.80 -0.70
CA PRO A 27 -7.90 16.74 0.40
C PRO A 27 -9.39 17.02 0.69
N LEU A 28 -9.72 17.21 1.98
CA LEU A 28 -11.09 17.50 2.46
C LEU A 28 -11.57 18.93 2.15
N LYS A 29 -10.66 19.87 1.94
CA LYS A 29 -10.98 21.28 1.62
C LYS A 29 -10.49 21.65 0.22
N LYS A 30 -11.10 22.73 -0.30
CA LYS A 30 -11.06 23.38 -1.62
C LYS A 30 -9.69 23.61 -2.30
N ASP A 31 -8.64 22.84 -2.00
CA ASP A 31 -7.46 22.84 -2.86
C ASP A 31 -7.72 21.95 -4.06
N ASP A 32 -7.89 22.65 -5.18
CA ASP A 32 -8.12 22.26 -6.56
C ASP A 32 -7.63 20.86 -6.95
N GLY A 33 -8.58 19.93 -7.11
CA GLY A 33 -8.49 18.81 -8.06
C GLY A 33 -7.38 17.77 -7.90
N TRP A 34 -6.43 17.96 -6.98
CA TRP A 34 -5.24 17.12 -6.88
C TRP A 34 -5.49 15.88 -6.02
N PHE A 35 -4.93 14.78 -6.50
CA PHE A 35 -4.90 13.50 -5.78
C PHE A 35 -3.49 13.26 -5.27
N TYR A 36 -3.36 12.74 -4.05
CA TYR A 36 -2.05 12.38 -3.49
C TYR A 36 -1.91 10.86 -3.50
N GLY A 37 -0.96 10.37 -4.28
CA GLY A 37 -0.55 8.98 -4.34
C GLY A 37 0.52 8.69 -3.29
N GLN A 38 0.35 7.62 -2.53
CA GLN A 38 1.28 7.17 -1.51
C GLN A 38 1.60 5.71 -1.74
N LYS A 39 2.89 5.37 -1.82
CA LYS A 39 3.34 3.97 -1.93
C LYS A 39 3.69 3.46 -0.53
N TRP A 40 3.23 2.25 -0.24
CA TRP A 40 3.45 1.53 1.00
C TRP A 40 4.14 0.21 0.66
N THR A 41 5.27 -0.04 1.30
CA THR A 41 5.96 -1.33 1.22
C THR A 41 5.89 -2.01 2.58
N PHE A 42 5.18 -3.14 2.63
CA PHE A 42 5.04 -3.95 3.83
C PHE A 42 6.08 -5.05 3.81
N HIS A 43 6.92 -5.09 4.82
CA HIS A 43 7.84 -6.19 5.07
C HIS A 43 7.24 -7.06 6.18
N LEU A 44 6.88 -8.27 5.81
CA LEU A 44 6.27 -9.25 6.69
C LEU A 44 7.30 -10.30 7.10
N LYS A 45 7.15 -10.79 8.33
CA LYS A 45 7.93 -11.90 8.85
C LYS A 45 7.04 -12.93 9.51
N TRP A 46 7.36 -14.19 9.29
CA TRP A 46 6.67 -15.32 9.87
C TRP A 46 7.11 -15.52 11.31
N HIS A 47 6.14 -15.61 12.22
CA HIS A 47 6.40 -15.97 13.61
C HIS A 47 6.23 -17.48 13.80
N ASN A 48 7.35 -18.21 13.92
CA ASN A 48 7.36 -19.68 13.96
C ASN A 48 6.52 -20.30 15.09
N ARG A 49 6.42 -19.61 16.24
CA ARG A 49 5.70 -20.14 17.42
C ARG A 49 4.19 -20.02 17.27
N ASP A 50 3.73 -18.87 16.81
CA ASP A 50 2.31 -18.53 16.79
C ASP A 50 1.69 -18.67 15.39
N GLN A 51 2.49 -19.04 14.39
CA GLN A 51 2.09 -19.38 13.02
C GLN A 51 1.29 -18.26 12.32
N PHE A 52 1.79 -17.03 12.41
CA PHE A 52 1.23 -15.90 11.67
C PHE A 52 2.32 -14.97 11.12
N TYR A 53 1.98 -14.20 10.08
CA TYR A 53 2.82 -13.12 9.58
C TYR A 53 2.54 -11.83 10.33
N TYR A 54 3.58 -11.17 10.82
CA TYR A 54 3.50 -9.81 11.37
C TYR A 54 4.24 -8.82 10.47
N ILE A 55 3.87 -7.55 10.58
CA ILE A 55 4.58 -6.45 9.91
C ILE A 55 5.86 -6.19 10.70
N GLU A 56 7.01 -6.60 10.16
CA GLU A 56 8.33 -6.31 10.72
C GLU A 56 8.71 -4.85 10.44
N LYS A 57 8.39 -4.36 9.24
CA LYS A 57 8.67 -2.98 8.82
C LYS A 57 7.62 -2.47 7.85
N LEU A 58 7.30 -1.20 7.97
CA LEU A 58 6.49 -0.46 7.01
C LEU A 58 7.29 0.72 6.46
N GLU A 59 7.41 0.79 5.13
CA GLU A 59 8.07 1.90 4.45
C GLU A 59 7.06 2.72 3.66
N LEU A 60 7.18 4.03 3.81
CA LEU A 60 6.33 5.05 3.21
C LEU A 60 7.21 5.92 2.31
N THR A 61 6.85 6.06 1.04
CA THR A 61 7.51 7.04 0.15
C THR A 61 6.95 8.44 0.38
N CYS A 62 7.60 9.48 -0.12
CA CYS A 62 6.93 10.78 -0.18
C CYS A 62 5.67 10.70 -1.07
N PRO A 63 4.59 11.41 -0.73
CA PRO A 63 3.41 11.49 -1.57
C PRO A 63 3.73 12.12 -2.93
N GLU A 64 3.20 11.54 -4.00
CA GLU A 64 3.27 12.08 -5.36
C GLU A 64 1.94 12.79 -5.69
N ILE A 65 2.02 13.98 -6.29
CA ILE A 65 0.84 14.70 -6.80
C ILE A 65 0.41 14.02 -8.11
N LEU A 66 -0.83 13.57 -8.15
CA LEU A 66 -1.45 12.92 -9.30
C LEU A 66 -2.40 13.89 -10.00
N ALA A 67 -2.25 14.00 -11.33
CA ALA A 67 -3.03 14.91 -12.16
C ALA A 67 -4.50 14.52 -12.33
N SER A 68 -4.88 13.26 -12.06
CA SER A 68 -6.25 12.77 -12.18
C SER A 68 -6.49 11.52 -11.31
N GLU A 69 -7.78 11.16 -11.09
CA GLU A 69 -8.12 9.87 -10.47
C GLU A 69 -7.53 8.74 -11.33
N VAL A 70 -6.69 7.93 -10.69
CA VAL A 70 -6.15 6.74 -11.34
C VAL A 70 -7.22 5.63 -11.22
N PRO A 71 -7.62 4.97 -12.31
CA PRO A 71 -8.56 3.86 -12.25
C PRO A 71 -7.96 2.69 -11.44
N ASN A 72 -8.82 1.92 -10.75
CA ASN A 72 -8.51 0.69 -9.98
C ASN A 72 -8.06 0.85 -8.51
N TYR A 73 -8.50 1.90 -7.81
CA TYR A 73 -8.35 1.98 -6.36
C TYR A 73 -9.66 1.60 -5.67
N LEU A 74 -9.64 0.54 -4.85
CA LEU A 74 -10.78 0.13 -4.04
C LEU A 74 -11.00 1.19 -2.95
N ARG A 75 -12.24 1.67 -2.78
CA ARG A 75 -12.59 2.65 -1.74
C ARG A 75 -12.81 1.89 -0.44
N ILE A 76 -12.04 2.23 0.61
CA ILE A 76 -12.38 1.84 1.98
C ILE A 76 -13.27 2.97 2.50
N GLY A 77 -14.52 2.63 2.83
CA GLY A 77 -15.47 3.51 3.49
C GLY A 77 -15.33 3.44 4.99
#